data_AF-A0A2V6TM16-F1
#
_entry.id   AF-A0A2V6TM16-F1
#
_cell.length_a   1.000
_cell.length_b   1.000
_cell.length_c   1.000
_cell.angle_alpha   90.00
_cell.angle_beta   90.00
_cell.angle_gamma   90.00
#
_symmetry.space_group_name_H-M   'P 1'
#
loop_
_entity.id
_entity.type
_entity.pdbx_description
1 polymer ?
#
loop_
_entity_poly.entity_id
_entity_poly.type
_entity_poly.pdbx_seq_one_letter_code
_entity_poly.pdbx_strand_id
1 'polypeptide(L)'
;MAHTHRLRLKVRVDEDDAHVPSAVALWPIANWLEREVWDMFGVRFEGHPDPRRLLMYEEFVGHPLRKDYPINRRQPLIGPAS
;
A
#
# COMPACT_ATOMS: atom_id res chain seq x y z
N MET A 1 18.20 -30.54 -15.08
CA MET A 1 18.06 -29.25 -15.79
C MET A 1 17.57 -28.23 -14.78
N ALA A 2 18.35 -27.18 -14.52
CA ALA A 2 17.94 -26.12 -13.61
C ALA A 2 17.13 -25.10 -14.40
N HIS A 3 15.83 -25.03 -14.11
CA HIS A 3 14.92 -24.12 -14.79
C HIS A 3 14.64 -22.92 -13.88
N THR A 4 15.38 -21.84 -14.10
CA THR A 4 15.15 -20.55 -13.40
C THR A 4 14.04 -19.79 -14.12
N HIS A 5 12.80 -20.20 -13.89
CA HIS A 5 11.63 -19.49 -14.42
C HIS A 5 11.17 -18.42 -13.42
N ARG A 6 11.15 -17.16 -13.87
CA ARG A 6 10.62 -16.03 -13.11
C ARG A 6 9.33 -15.54 -13.76
N LEU A 7 8.23 -15.64 -13.04
CA LEU A 7 6.92 -15.12 -13.46
C LEU A 7 6.63 -13.81 -12.73
N ARG A 8 5.98 -12.87 -13.42
CA ARG A 8 5.39 -11.66 -12.81
C ARG A 8 3.92 -11.61 -13.16
N LEU A 9 3.07 -11.62 -12.13
CA LEU A 9 1.63 -11.41 -12.26
C LEU A 9 1.32 -9.92 -12.11
N LYS A 10 0.39 -9.41 -12.91
CA LYS A 10 -0.11 -8.04 -12.82
C LYS A 10 -1.62 -8.10 -12.71
N VAL A 11 -2.17 -7.48 -11.68
CA VAL A 11 -3.61 -7.35 -11.44
C VAL A 11 -3.96 -5.88 -11.68
N ARG A 12 -5.01 -5.64 -12.47
CA ARG A 12 -5.59 -4.30 -12.60
C ARG A 12 -6.71 -4.18 -11.57
N VAL A 13 -6.80 -3.00 -10.97
CA VAL A 13 -7.81 -2.65 -9.96
C VAL A 13 -8.48 -1.36 -10.39
N ASP A 14 -9.76 -1.23 -10.09
CA ASP A 14 -10.52 -0.01 -10.34
C ASP A 14 -10.13 1.08 -9.32
N GLU A 15 -10.27 2.34 -9.72
CA GLU A 15 -9.90 3.47 -8.86
C GLU A 15 -10.88 3.65 -7.69
N ASP A 16 -12.17 3.49 -7.96
CA ASP A 16 -13.26 3.66 -7.00
C ASP A 16 -13.36 2.49 -6.01
N ASP A 17 -12.96 1.29 -6.44
CA ASP A 17 -13.07 0.06 -5.66
C ASP A 17 -11.80 -0.80 -5.75
N ALA A 18 -10.68 -0.23 -5.29
CA ALA A 18 -9.37 -0.88 -5.31
C ALA A 18 -9.24 -1.93 -4.19
N HIS A 19 -9.81 -3.12 -4.37
CA HIS A 19 -9.62 -4.28 -3.48
C HIS A 19 -9.07 -5.51 -4.23
N VAL A 20 -8.22 -6.29 -3.56
CA VAL A 20 -7.66 -7.55 -4.08
C VAL A 20 -7.46 -8.56 -2.95
N PRO A 21 -7.46 -9.87 -3.23
CA PRO A 21 -7.12 -10.88 -2.23
C PRO A 21 -5.67 -10.75 -1.75
N SER A 22 -5.43 -10.89 -0.44
CA SER A 22 -4.09 -10.95 0.14
C SER A 22 -3.37 -12.23 -0.29
N ALA A 23 -2.09 -12.09 -0.60
CA ALA A 23 -1.17 -13.16 -0.92
C ALA A 23 -0.40 -13.65 0.32
N VAL A 24 -0.62 -13.06 1.50
CA VAL A 24 0.06 -13.40 2.77
C VAL A 24 -0.07 -14.89 3.12
N ALA A 25 -1.23 -15.49 2.87
CA ALA A 25 -1.47 -16.91 3.13
C ALA A 25 -0.56 -17.83 2.30
N LEU A 26 -0.11 -17.38 1.12
CA LEU A 26 0.80 -18.11 0.23
C LEU A 26 2.26 -17.73 0.49
N TRP A 27 2.53 -16.43 0.69
CA TRP A 27 3.87 -15.88 0.90
C TRP A 27 3.86 -14.90 2.07
N PRO A 28 4.39 -15.28 3.25
CA PRO A 28 4.39 -14.42 4.43
C PRO A 28 5.11 -13.08 4.23
N ILE A 29 6.08 -13.01 3.33
CA ILE A 29 6.78 -11.76 2.96
C ILE A 29 5.84 -10.71 2.36
N ALA A 30 4.70 -11.12 1.79
CA ALA A 30 3.70 -10.22 1.25
C ALA A 30 3.10 -9.30 2.34
N ASN A 31 3.19 -9.64 3.63
CA ASN A 31 2.63 -8.83 4.72
C ASN A 31 3.11 -7.37 4.66
N TRP A 32 4.44 -7.16 4.58
CA TRP A 32 5.03 -5.83 4.51
C TRP A 32 4.73 -5.13 3.18
N LEU A 33 4.82 -5.86 2.07
CA LEU A 33 4.64 -5.30 0.72
C LEU A 33 3.20 -4.85 0.48
N GLU A 34 2.22 -5.63 0.96
CA GLU A 34 0.81 -5.28 0.87
C GLU A 34 0.47 -4.06 1.74
N ARG A 35 1.07 -3.97 2.94
CA ARG A 35 0.91 -2.77 3.79
C ARG A 35 1.49 -1.53 3.16
N GLU A 36 2.66 -1.62 2.53
CA GLU A 36 3.25 -0.51 1.77
C GLU A 36 2.32 -0.06 0.63
N VAL A 37 1.79 -1.01 -0.14
CA VAL A 37 0.88 -0.70 -1.26
C VAL A 37 -0.41 -0.05 -0.74
N TRP A 38 -0.98 -0.56 0.34
CA TRP A 38 -2.14 0.03 0.98
C TRP A 38 -1.85 1.45 1.51
N ASP A 39 -0.72 1.66 2.18
CA ASP A 39 -0.35 2.95 2.75
C ASP A 39 -0.11 4.01 1.65
N MET A 40 0.63 3.63 0.59
CA MET A 40 1.05 4.54 -0.46
C MET A 40 0.04 4.75 -1.59
N PHE A 41 -0.73 3.72 -1.95
CA PHE A 41 -1.65 3.70 -3.10
C PHE A 41 -3.11 3.44 -2.72
N GLY A 42 -3.40 3.01 -1.49
CA GLY A 42 -4.78 2.80 -1.03
C GLY A 42 -5.46 1.56 -1.57
N VAL A 43 -4.72 0.59 -2.08
CA VAL A 43 -5.27 -0.72 -2.47
C VAL A 43 -5.52 -1.54 -1.22
N ARG A 44 -6.75 -2.05 -1.05
CA ARG A 44 -7.16 -2.87 0.10
C ARG A 44 -6.89 -4.34 -0.20
N PHE A 45 -6.31 -5.04 0.78
CA PHE A 45 -6.01 -6.48 0.68
C PHE A 45 -6.96 -7.27 1.56
N GLU A 46 -7.86 -8.04 0.95
CA GLU A 46 -8.83 -8.88 1.65
C GLU A 46 -8.15 -10.08 2.31
N GLY A 47 -8.44 -10.32 3.59
CA GLY A 47 -7.83 -11.40 4.36
C GLY A 47 -6.42 -11.10 4.87
N HIS A 48 -5.95 -9.84 4.77
CA HIS A 48 -4.67 -9.43 5.36
C HIS A 48 -4.77 -9.39 6.91
N PRO A 49 -3.83 -9.99 7.67
CA PRO A 49 -3.86 -10.01 9.13
C PRO A 49 -3.75 -8.64 9.84
N ASP A 50 -3.11 -7.63 9.23
CA ASP A 50 -2.85 -6.34 9.89
C ASP A 50 -2.75 -5.15 8.90
N PRO A 51 -3.88 -4.52 8.52
CA PRO A 51 -3.90 -3.41 7.57
C PRO A 51 -3.64 -2.05 8.25
N ARG A 52 -2.50 -1.92 8.94
CA ARG A 52 -2.06 -0.65 9.55
C ARG A 52 -1.01 0.06 8.70
N ARG A 53 -0.91 1.39 8.85
CA ARG A 53 0.11 2.22 8.18
C ARG A 53 1.50 1.72 8.54
N LEU A 54 2.41 1.86 7.57
CA LEU A 54 3.75 1.31 7.68
C LEU A 54 4.80 2.42 7.55
N LEU A 55 4.64 3.28 6.55
CA LEU A 55 5.56 4.34 6.22
C LEU A 55 5.03 5.70 6.69
N MET A 56 3.73 5.95 6.55
CA MET A 56 3.09 7.16 7.04
C MET A 56 2.70 7.04 8.51
N TYR A 57 2.60 8.18 9.19
CA TYR A 57 2.04 8.27 10.53
C TYR A 57 0.52 8.02 10.51
N GLU A 58 -0.05 7.65 11.66
CA GLU A 58 -1.43 7.13 11.76
C GLU A 58 -2.48 8.13 11.26
N GLU A 59 -2.30 9.41 11.57
CA GLU A 59 -3.22 10.51 11.21
C GLU A 59 -3.05 11.01 9.78
N PHE A 60 -2.16 10.41 8.98
CA PHE A 60 -1.96 10.84 7.60
C PHE A 60 -3.24 10.61 6.79
N VAL A 61 -3.69 11.62 6.05
CA VAL A 61 -4.90 11.53 5.23
C VAL A 61 -4.52 11.33 3.76
N GLY A 62 -5.01 10.25 3.17
CA GLY A 62 -4.81 9.91 1.76
C GLY A 62 -3.64 8.96 1.50
N HIS A 63 -3.17 8.97 0.25
CA HIS A 63 -2.20 8.03 -0.33
C HIS A 63 -1.21 8.77 -1.24
N PRO A 64 0.05 8.99 -0.80
CA PRO A 64 0.95 9.96 -1.41
C PRO A 64 1.48 9.59 -2.80
N LEU A 65 1.50 8.30 -3.17
CA LEU A 65 1.99 7.87 -4.47
C LEU A 65 0.91 7.81 -5.55
N ARG A 66 -0.35 8.13 -5.22
CA ARG A 66 -1.37 8.33 -6.25
C ARG A 66 -1.15 9.63 -7.02
N LYS A 67 -1.51 9.65 -8.30
CA LYS A 67 -1.27 10.78 -9.20
C LYS A 67 -2.16 11.99 -8.94
N ASP A 68 -3.33 11.76 -8.35
CA ASP A 68 -4.27 12.78 -7.88
C ASP A 68 -3.81 13.44 -6.56
N TYR A 69 -2.88 12.82 -5.83
CA TYR A 69 -2.36 13.39 -4.59
C TYR A 69 -1.45 14.60 -4.87
N PRO A 70 -1.71 15.79 -4.31
CA PRO A 70 -0.91 16.98 -4.60
C PRO A 70 0.52 16.83 -4.06
N ILE A 71 1.52 16.95 -4.93
CA ILE A 71 2.95 16.79 -4.60
C ILE A 71 3.44 17.73 -3.49
N ASN A 72 2.86 18.93 -3.40
CA ASN A 72 3.24 19.94 -2.42
C ASN A 72 2.37 19.93 -1.15
N ARG A 73 1.47 18.95 -0.99
CA ARG A 73 0.62 18.86 0.20
C ARG A 73 1.47 18.47 1.40
N ARG A 74 1.58 19.38 2.38
CA ARG A 74 2.22 19.13 3.67
C ARG A 74 1.17 18.82 4.72
N GLN A 75 1.40 17.77 5.50
CA GLN A 75 0.59 17.42 6.66
C GLN A 75 1.54 17.30 7.86
N PRO A 76 1.89 18.42 8.52
CA PRO A 76 2.78 18.39 9.67
C PRO A 76 2.04 17.82 10.89
N LEU A 77 2.68 16.86 11.57
CA LEU A 77 2.21 16.30 12.86
C LEU A 77 2.27 17.33 14.00
N ILE A 78 3.22 18.26 13.93
CA ILE A 78 3.44 19.32 14.91
C ILE A 78 3.49 20.63 14.12
N GLY A 79 2.58 21.56 14.43
CA GLY A 79 2.55 22.89 13.84
C GLY A 79 3.79 23.71 14.22
N PRO A 80 4.08 24.83 13.52
CA PRO A 80 5.16 25.71 13.94
C PRO A 80 4.92 26.11 15.40
N ALA A 81 5.94 25.98 16.25
CA ALA A 81 5.91 26.60 17.56
C ALA A 81 5.72 28.10 17.33
N SER A 82 4.53 28.59 17.66
CA SER A 82 4.18 30.02 17.68
C SER A 82 5.11 30.79 18.59
#